data_AF-A0A850WR15-F1
#
_entry.id   AF-A0A850WR15-F1
#
_cell.length_a   1.000
_cell.length_b   1.000
_cell.length_c   1.000
_cell.angle_alpha   90.00
_cell.angle_beta   90.00
_cell.angle_gamma   90.00
#
_symmetry.space_group_name_H-M   'P 1'
#
loop_
_entity.id
_entity.type
_entity.pdbx_description
1 polymer ?
#
loop_
_entity_poly.entity_id
_entity_poly.type
_entity_poly.pdbx_seq_one_letter_code
_entity_poly.pdbx_strand_id
1 'polypeptide(L)'
;MEAPLSPLESAKFIAGNSKDVFVDEDGARRVAESLFDKASTAEFGLAGWKSLHELNPQTADEEAVDWVFLVDTLNFSFWSEHEERKYLVKYKGKTYSGFWSLCAAVNRALDCGIPITSASYFATMTLDQVKHVFRSDTEVPIPLIEERHRVLNESGTVLLEKFGGSFHTCVKMSGKSAQKLLRLVLENFPSYRDEAVFE
;
A
#
# COMPACT_ATOMS: atom_id res chain seq x y z
N MET A 1 -4.95 17.92 21.93
CA MET A 1 -3.91 16.93 21.66
C MET A 1 -2.82 17.63 20.86
N GLU A 2 -1.56 17.38 21.20
CA GLU A 2 -0.43 17.86 20.39
C GLU A 2 -0.45 17.20 19.02
N ALA A 3 0.09 17.86 18.00
CA ALA A 3 0.19 17.28 16.67
C ALA A 3 1.17 16.09 16.69
N PRO A 4 0.90 15.00 15.95
CA PRO A 4 1.84 13.89 15.85
C PRO A 4 3.16 14.36 15.22
N LEU A 5 4.27 13.78 15.68
CA LEU A 5 5.59 14.01 15.12
C LEU A 5 5.68 13.49 13.68
N SER A 6 6.49 14.13 12.84
CA SER A 6 6.79 13.58 11.50
C SER A 6 7.54 12.24 11.61
N PRO A 7 7.54 11.38 10.57
CA PRO A 7 8.25 10.09 10.63
C PRO A 7 9.72 10.18 11.04
N LEU A 8 10.43 11.24 10.63
CA LEU A 8 11.83 11.44 11.02
C LEU A 8 11.96 11.85 12.49
N GLU A 9 11.07 12.72 12.97
CA GLU A 9 11.08 13.20 14.36
C GLU A 9 10.64 12.11 15.32
N SER A 10 9.60 11.35 14.97
CA SER A 10 9.15 10.19 15.75
C SER A 10 10.22 9.12 15.81
N ALA A 11 10.86 8.77 14.68
CA ALA A 11 11.95 7.80 14.67
C ALA A 11 13.13 8.22 15.56
N LYS A 12 13.53 9.50 15.52
CA LYS A 12 14.58 10.04 16.40
C LYS A 12 14.19 9.98 17.87
N PHE A 13 12.95 10.35 18.19
CA PHE A 13 12.44 10.31 19.56
C PHE A 13 12.40 8.87 20.09
N ILE A 14 11.85 7.93 19.32
CA ILE A 14 11.76 6.51 19.67
C ILE A 14 13.17 5.93 19.87
N ALA A 15 14.08 6.11 18.89
CA ALA A 15 15.43 5.56 18.98
C ALA A 15 16.22 6.13 20.18
N GLY A 16 16.02 7.41 20.52
CA GLY A 16 16.68 8.04 21.66
C GLY A 16 16.13 7.62 23.02
N ASN A 17 14.90 7.11 23.10
CA ASN A 17 14.24 6.72 24.36
C ASN A 17 14.03 5.20 24.51
N SER A 18 14.32 4.40 23.47
CA SER A 18 14.18 2.95 23.50
C SER A 18 15.17 2.31 24.50
N LYS A 19 14.70 1.30 25.24
CA LYS A 19 15.50 0.57 26.24
C LYS A 19 15.87 -0.84 25.82
N ASP A 20 14.99 -1.49 25.06
CA ASP A 20 15.13 -2.90 24.69
C ASP A 20 15.58 -3.11 23.24
N VAL A 21 15.49 -2.06 22.41
CA VAL A 21 15.82 -2.08 20.99
C VAL A 21 16.78 -0.95 20.68
N PHE A 22 17.83 -1.26 19.92
CA PHE A 22 18.89 -0.33 19.57
C PHE A 22 19.18 -0.38 18.07
N VAL A 23 19.61 0.76 17.51
CA VAL A 23 20.03 0.85 16.11
C VAL A 23 21.48 0.38 16.00
N ASP A 24 21.75 -0.59 15.12
CA ASP A 24 23.11 -0.93 14.70
C ASP A 24 23.61 0.15 13.72
N GLU A 25 24.32 1.15 14.24
CA GLU A 25 24.86 2.28 13.46
C GLU A 25 25.82 1.82 12.35
N ASP A 26 26.64 0.81 12.60
CA ASP A 26 27.55 0.28 11.58
C ASP A 26 26.79 -0.50 10.52
N GLY A 27 25.75 -1.23 10.91
CA GLY A 27 24.80 -1.87 9.99
C GLY A 27 24.07 -0.87 9.11
N ALA A 28 23.54 0.20 9.71
CA ALA A 28 22.88 1.29 8.98
C ALA A 28 23.83 1.94 7.98
N ARG A 29 25.09 2.20 8.37
CA ARG A 29 26.12 2.73 7.47
C ARG A 29 26.40 1.79 6.30
N ARG A 30 26.62 0.49 6.54
CA ARG A 30 26.88 -0.50 5.48
C ARG A 30 25.72 -0.57 4.47
N VAL A 31 24.47 -0.50 4.94
CA VAL A 31 23.30 -0.47 4.05
C VAL A 31 23.26 0.83 3.25
N ALA A 32 23.50 1.98 3.90
CA ALA A 32 23.53 3.26 3.21
C ALA A 32 24.61 3.31 2.10
N GLU A 33 25.81 2.81 2.38
CA GLU A 33 26.90 2.70 1.40
C GLU A 33 26.52 1.78 0.23
N SER A 34 25.93 0.61 0.51
CA SER A 34 25.45 -0.33 -0.52
C SER A 34 24.34 0.25 -1.40
N LEU A 35 23.49 1.11 -0.84
CA LEU A 35 22.41 1.79 -1.56
C LEU A 35 22.89 3.03 -2.31
N PHE A 36 23.95 3.72 -1.85
CA PHE A 36 24.42 4.98 -2.44
C PHE A 36 24.72 4.83 -3.93
N ASP A 37 25.48 3.80 -4.30
CA ASP A 37 25.84 3.54 -5.70
C ASP A 37 24.61 3.09 -6.52
N LYS A 38 23.66 2.41 -5.88
CA LYS A 38 22.46 1.88 -6.54
C LYS A 38 21.36 2.92 -6.72
N ALA A 39 21.27 3.91 -5.85
CA ALA A 39 20.20 4.92 -5.89
C ALA A 39 20.19 5.72 -7.21
N SER A 40 21.34 5.80 -7.89
CA SER A 40 21.48 6.48 -9.18
C SER A 40 21.24 5.56 -10.39
N THR A 41 21.03 4.25 -10.18
CA THR A 41 20.81 3.30 -11.26
C THR A 41 19.37 3.33 -11.76
N ALA A 42 19.15 2.89 -12.99
CA ALA A 42 17.82 2.79 -13.57
C ALA A 42 16.89 1.81 -12.82
N GLU A 43 17.45 0.89 -12.02
CA GLU A 43 16.71 -0.06 -11.19
C GLU A 43 15.90 0.64 -10.09
N PHE A 44 16.41 1.76 -9.57
CA PHE A 44 15.69 2.60 -8.59
C PHE A 44 14.77 3.63 -9.24
N GLY A 45 14.71 3.65 -10.58
CA GLY A 45 13.79 4.49 -11.35
C GLY A 45 12.48 3.78 -11.71
N LEU A 46 11.60 4.51 -12.39
CA LEU A 46 10.30 4.00 -12.85
C LEU A 46 10.45 2.76 -13.75
N ALA A 47 11.45 2.72 -14.63
CA ALA A 47 11.70 1.57 -15.50
C ALA A 47 12.05 0.31 -14.68
N GLY A 48 12.93 0.46 -13.68
CA GLY A 48 13.28 -0.59 -12.74
C GLY A 48 12.06 -1.13 -12.00
N TRP A 49 11.26 -0.23 -11.39
CA TRP A 49 10.04 -0.62 -10.68
C TRP A 49 9.05 -1.40 -11.55
N LYS A 50 8.84 -0.97 -12.80
CA LYS A 50 7.97 -1.69 -13.75
C LYS A 50 8.50 -3.09 -14.08
N SER A 51 9.82 -3.22 -14.24
CA SER A 51 10.47 -4.48 -14.54
C SER A 51 10.61 -5.42 -13.33
N LEU A 52 10.46 -4.90 -12.11
CA LEU A 52 10.64 -5.65 -10.86
C LEU A 52 9.64 -6.81 -10.75
N HIS A 53 8.41 -6.62 -11.21
CA HIS A 53 7.39 -7.64 -11.12
C HIS A 53 6.31 -7.52 -12.20
N GLU A 54 5.88 -8.66 -12.73
CA GLU A 54 4.89 -8.74 -13.83
C GLU A 54 3.48 -8.24 -13.45
N LEU A 55 3.19 -8.16 -12.15
CA LEU A 55 1.90 -7.66 -11.64
C LEU A 55 1.86 -6.15 -11.47
N ASN A 56 2.99 -5.46 -11.55
CA ASN A 56 3.01 -4.00 -11.48
C ASN A 56 2.39 -3.40 -12.76
N PRO A 57 1.72 -2.24 -12.68
CA PRO A 57 1.33 -1.47 -13.85
C PRO A 57 2.50 -1.23 -14.80
N GLN A 58 2.33 -1.61 -16.07
CA GLN A 58 3.37 -1.46 -17.10
C GLN A 58 3.29 -0.08 -17.79
N THR A 59 2.18 0.65 -17.60
CA THR A 59 2.00 2.04 -18.01
C THR A 59 2.32 3.00 -16.86
N ALA A 60 2.34 4.31 -17.14
CA ALA A 60 2.58 5.37 -16.15
C ALA A 60 1.53 6.47 -16.34
N ASP A 61 0.29 6.03 -16.43
CA ASP A 61 -0.92 6.84 -16.59
C ASP A 61 -1.64 7.01 -15.25
N GLU A 62 -2.82 7.63 -15.30
CA GLU A 62 -3.65 7.91 -14.13
C GLU A 62 -4.14 6.61 -13.48
N GLU A 63 -4.50 5.62 -14.31
CA GLU A 63 -4.95 4.31 -13.89
C GLU A 63 -3.86 3.55 -13.12
N ALA A 64 -2.59 3.67 -13.53
CA ALA A 64 -1.47 3.12 -12.79
C ALA A 64 -1.33 3.76 -11.40
N VAL A 65 -1.57 5.07 -11.27
CA VAL A 65 -1.52 5.77 -9.97
C VAL A 65 -2.65 5.31 -9.06
N ASP A 66 -3.87 5.17 -9.58
CA ASP A 66 -5.02 4.69 -8.81
C ASP A 66 -4.86 3.21 -8.41
N TRP A 67 -4.24 2.40 -9.27
CA TRP A 67 -3.85 1.03 -8.93
C TRP A 67 -2.86 0.99 -7.77
N VAL A 68 -1.79 1.80 -7.84
CA VAL A 68 -0.77 1.89 -6.77
C VAL A 68 -1.42 2.31 -5.46
N PHE A 69 -2.26 3.35 -5.49
CA PHE A 69 -2.99 3.79 -4.31
C PHE A 69 -3.85 2.68 -3.70
N LEU A 70 -4.62 1.96 -4.51
CA LEU A 70 -5.47 0.86 -4.04
C LEU A 70 -4.66 -0.25 -3.38
N VAL A 71 -3.59 -0.73 -4.03
CA VAL A 71 -2.81 -1.85 -3.47
C VAL A 71 -2.05 -1.43 -2.21
N ASP A 72 -1.55 -0.19 -2.16
CA ASP A 72 -0.85 0.34 -0.98
C ASP A 72 -1.81 0.57 0.19
N THR A 73 -3.03 1.05 -0.09
CA THR A 73 -4.13 1.18 0.89
C THR A 73 -4.46 -0.17 1.55
N LEU A 74 -4.30 -1.26 0.80
CA LEU A 74 -4.58 -2.62 1.26
C LEU A 74 -3.31 -3.39 1.65
N ASN A 75 -2.15 -2.76 1.73
CA ASN A 75 -0.89 -3.46 1.95
C ASN A 75 -0.61 -3.77 3.43
N PHE A 76 -1.46 -4.59 4.06
CA PHE A 76 -1.31 -4.98 5.46
C PHE A 76 -1.68 -6.45 5.70
N SER A 77 -1.11 -7.06 6.73
CA SER A 77 -1.49 -8.40 7.22
C SER A 77 -1.45 -9.54 6.18
N PHE A 78 -0.28 -9.82 5.60
CA PHE A 78 -0.06 -10.98 4.71
C PHE A 78 0.72 -12.15 5.34
N TRP A 79 1.07 -12.01 6.61
CA TRP A 79 1.84 -12.99 7.36
C TRP A 79 1.00 -14.24 7.63
N SER A 80 1.67 -15.39 7.70
CA SER A 80 1.07 -16.63 8.19
C SER A 80 2.06 -17.34 9.08
N GLU A 81 1.59 -17.88 10.20
CA GLU A 81 2.38 -18.69 11.13
C GLU A 81 2.78 -20.04 10.52
N HIS A 82 2.01 -20.53 9.55
CA HIS A 82 2.15 -21.86 8.97
C HIS A 82 2.27 -21.79 7.45
N GLU A 83 3.28 -22.44 6.88
CA GLU A 83 3.52 -22.38 5.43
C GLU A 83 2.37 -22.94 4.60
N GLU A 84 1.70 -23.94 5.12
CA GLU A 84 0.54 -24.62 4.54
C GLU A 84 -0.77 -23.83 4.65
N ARG A 85 -0.80 -22.75 5.46
CA ARG A 85 -1.99 -21.91 5.67
C ARG A 85 -1.77 -20.49 5.15
N LYS A 86 -1.52 -20.34 3.85
CA LYS A 86 -1.30 -19.04 3.21
C LYS A 86 -2.51 -18.60 2.40
N TYR A 87 -2.79 -17.30 2.41
CA TYR A 87 -3.65 -16.67 1.42
C TYR A 87 -2.96 -16.69 0.05
N LEU A 88 -3.49 -17.50 -0.88
CA LEU A 88 -2.93 -17.69 -2.20
C LEU A 88 -3.93 -17.30 -3.28
N VAL A 89 -3.43 -16.66 -4.33
CA VAL A 89 -4.25 -16.26 -5.48
C VAL A 89 -3.63 -16.78 -6.77
N LYS A 90 -4.42 -17.52 -7.55
CA LYS A 90 -4.05 -17.95 -8.89
C LYS A 90 -4.47 -16.89 -9.90
N TYR A 91 -3.52 -16.48 -10.73
CA TYR A 91 -3.74 -15.50 -11.79
C TYR A 91 -2.79 -15.77 -12.96
N LYS A 92 -3.34 -15.83 -14.18
CA LYS A 92 -2.60 -16.13 -15.43
C LYS A 92 -1.69 -17.36 -15.33
N GLY A 93 -2.19 -18.44 -14.72
CA GLY A 93 -1.48 -19.71 -14.61
C GLY A 93 -0.39 -19.77 -13.52
N LYS A 94 -0.20 -18.69 -12.76
CA LYS A 94 0.75 -18.64 -11.63
C LYS A 94 0.01 -18.48 -10.31
N THR A 95 0.57 -19.05 -9.25
CA THR A 95 0.08 -18.88 -7.87
C THR A 95 0.95 -17.87 -7.15
N TYR A 96 0.34 -16.86 -6.54
CA TYR A 96 1.02 -15.83 -5.78
C TYR A 96 0.74 -15.99 -4.28
N SER A 97 1.64 -15.44 -3.46
CA SER A 97 1.58 -15.40 -2.00
C SER A 97 1.95 -14.01 -1.48
N GLY A 98 1.56 -13.70 -0.25
CA GLY A 98 1.95 -12.45 0.38
C GLY A 98 1.30 -11.23 -0.28
N PHE A 99 2.04 -10.12 -0.36
CA PHE A 99 1.64 -8.92 -1.09
C PHE A 99 1.24 -9.22 -2.55
N TRP A 100 1.95 -10.13 -3.22
CA TRP A 100 1.64 -10.45 -4.61
C TRP A 100 0.29 -11.15 -4.81
N SER A 101 -0.26 -11.82 -3.78
CA SER A 101 -1.64 -12.32 -3.83
C SER A 101 -2.65 -11.18 -3.96
N LEU A 102 -2.43 -10.06 -3.25
CA LEU A 102 -3.29 -8.88 -3.37
C LEU A 102 -3.23 -8.31 -4.79
N CYS A 103 -2.02 -8.07 -5.31
CA CYS A 103 -1.85 -7.57 -6.69
C CYS A 103 -2.49 -8.50 -7.73
N ALA A 104 -2.34 -9.81 -7.56
CA ALA A 104 -2.95 -10.81 -8.43
C ALA A 104 -4.48 -10.76 -8.36
N ALA A 105 -5.06 -10.58 -7.16
CA ALA A 105 -6.51 -10.45 -7.00
C ALA A 105 -7.06 -9.17 -7.65
N VAL A 106 -6.37 -8.03 -7.48
CA VAL A 106 -6.73 -6.76 -8.14
C VAL A 106 -6.68 -6.90 -9.66
N ASN A 107 -5.59 -7.44 -10.20
CA ASN A 107 -5.45 -7.63 -11.66
C ASN A 107 -6.46 -8.64 -12.21
N ARG A 108 -6.77 -9.70 -11.44
CA ARG A 108 -7.84 -10.66 -11.79
C ARG A 108 -9.20 -9.98 -11.85
N ALA A 109 -9.51 -9.09 -10.92
CA ALA A 109 -10.78 -8.36 -10.92
C ALA A 109 -10.89 -7.41 -12.13
N LEU A 110 -9.80 -6.68 -12.45
CA LEU A 110 -9.74 -5.82 -13.62
C LEU A 110 -9.92 -6.60 -14.93
N ASP A 111 -9.24 -7.74 -15.09
CA ASP A 111 -9.40 -8.62 -16.27
C ASP A 111 -10.83 -9.20 -16.39
N CYS A 112 -11.56 -9.33 -15.27
CA CYS A 112 -12.97 -9.72 -15.25
C CYS A 112 -13.95 -8.55 -15.47
N GLY A 113 -13.45 -7.34 -15.73
CA GLY A 113 -14.29 -6.15 -15.95
C GLY A 113 -14.82 -5.51 -14.67
N ILE A 114 -14.30 -5.88 -13.50
CA ILE A 114 -14.63 -5.23 -12.23
C ILE A 114 -13.74 -4.00 -12.08
N PRO A 115 -14.29 -2.78 -11.98
CA PRO A 115 -13.52 -1.55 -11.88
C PRO A 115 -13.00 -1.33 -10.44
N ILE A 116 -12.24 -2.29 -9.91
CA ILE A 116 -11.81 -2.34 -8.50
C ILE A 116 -10.93 -1.15 -8.08
N THR A 117 -10.27 -0.49 -9.03
CA THR A 117 -9.44 0.71 -8.81
C THR A 117 -10.23 2.02 -8.89
N SER A 118 -11.52 1.97 -9.24
CA SER A 118 -12.37 3.17 -9.28
C SER A 118 -12.88 3.54 -7.89
N ALA A 119 -12.63 4.77 -7.44
CA ALA A 119 -13.15 5.27 -6.17
C ALA A 119 -14.67 5.13 -6.05
N SER A 120 -15.42 5.35 -7.14
CA SER A 120 -16.88 5.19 -7.13
C SER A 120 -17.33 3.76 -6.88
N TYR A 121 -16.54 2.78 -7.35
CA TYR A 121 -16.82 1.37 -7.12
C TYR A 121 -16.53 1.00 -5.67
N PHE A 122 -15.30 1.26 -5.21
CA PHE A 122 -14.88 0.82 -3.88
C PHE A 122 -15.37 1.69 -2.72
N ALA A 123 -15.93 2.88 -2.97
CA ALA A 123 -16.69 3.63 -1.97
C ALA A 123 -18.01 2.94 -1.58
N THR A 124 -18.59 2.14 -2.47
CA THR A 124 -19.94 1.59 -2.33
C THR A 124 -19.99 0.06 -2.37
N MET A 125 -18.84 -0.60 -2.48
CA MET A 125 -18.81 -2.05 -2.59
C MET A 125 -19.33 -2.70 -1.32
N THR A 126 -20.01 -3.83 -1.47
CA THR A 126 -20.47 -4.63 -0.33
C THR A 126 -19.36 -5.55 0.15
N LEU A 127 -19.44 -6.01 1.41
CA LEU A 127 -18.51 -7.00 1.94
C LEU A 127 -18.46 -8.27 1.08
N ASP A 128 -19.58 -8.69 0.50
CA ASP A 128 -19.63 -9.84 -0.38
C ASP A 128 -18.88 -9.62 -1.70
N GLN A 129 -18.92 -8.40 -2.25
CA GLN A 129 -18.10 -8.03 -3.42
C GLN A 129 -16.62 -8.03 -3.05
N VAL A 130 -16.25 -7.53 -1.86
CA VAL A 130 -14.86 -7.56 -1.36
C VAL A 130 -14.38 -9.01 -1.23
N LYS A 131 -15.19 -9.87 -0.59
CA LYS A 131 -14.92 -11.32 -0.47
C LYS A 131 -14.78 -11.99 -1.83
N HIS A 132 -15.61 -11.61 -2.80
CA HIS A 132 -15.53 -12.13 -4.16
C HIS A 132 -14.23 -11.72 -4.84
N VAL A 133 -13.88 -10.43 -4.83
CA VAL A 133 -12.67 -9.88 -5.47
C VAL A 133 -11.42 -10.51 -4.88
N PHE A 134 -11.29 -10.51 -3.56
CA PHE A 134 -10.11 -11.00 -2.85
C PHE A 134 -10.20 -12.48 -2.45
N ARG A 135 -11.09 -13.27 -3.07
CA ARG A 135 -11.21 -14.70 -2.79
C ARG A 135 -9.88 -15.43 -2.99
N SER A 136 -9.58 -16.34 -2.07
CA SER A 136 -8.41 -17.21 -2.12
C SER A 136 -8.66 -18.37 -3.08
N ASP A 137 -7.59 -18.93 -3.62
CA ASP A 137 -7.59 -20.21 -4.33
C ASP A 137 -7.27 -21.39 -3.37
N THR A 138 -7.34 -21.13 -2.06
CA THR A 138 -7.22 -22.09 -0.95
C THR A 138 -8.32 -21.82 0.09
N GLU A 139 -8.39 -22.65 1.12
CA GLU A 139 -9.32 -22.47 2.25
C GLU A 139 -8.98 -21.26 3.15
N VAL A 140 -7.81 -20.64 2.98
CA VAL A 140 -7.38 -19.50 3.81
C VAL A 140 -7.83 -18.20 3.16
N PRO A 141 -8.81 -17.47 3.73
CA PRO A 141 -9.23 -16.18 3.21
C PRO A 141 -8.14 -15.12 3.42
N ILE A 142 -8.26 -13.99 2.72
CA ILE A 142 -7.39 -12.84 3.01
C ILE A 142 -7.66 -12.37 4.45
N PRO A 143 -6.62 -12.13 5.27
CA PRO A 143 -6.81 -11.63 6.63
C PRO A 143 -7.48 -10.25 6.65
N LEU A 144 -8.21 -9.97 7.75
CA LEU A 144 -8.82 -8.67 8.06
C LEU A 144 -9.75 -8.16 6.95
N ILE A 145 -10.62 -9.03 6.44
CA ILE A 145 -11.47 -8.73 5.27
C ILE A 145 -12.50 -7.63 5.57
N GLU A 146 -13.03 -7.57 6.79
CA GLU A 146 -13.92 -6.51 7.25
C GLU A 146 -13.18 -5.17 7.36
N GLU A 147 -11.95 -5.14 7.87
CA GLU A 147 -11.12 -3.93 7.92
C GLU A 147 -10.79 -3.44 6.51
N ARG A 148 -10.46 -4.34 5.58
CA ARG A 148 -10.23 -3.99 4.17
C ARG A 148 -11.46 -3.36 3.54
N HIS A 149 -12.64 -3.93 3.79
CA HIS A 149 -13.90 -3.36 3.32
C HIS A 149 -14.12 -1.95 3.85
N ARG A 150 -13.91 -1.74 5.16
CA ARG A 150 -14.01 -0.41 5.79
C ARG A 150 -13.02 0.58 5.17
N VAL A 151 -11.76 0.20 5.01
CA VAL A 151 -10.70 1.05 4.46
C VAL A 151 -10.97 1.39 2.99
N LEU A 152 -11.51 0.46 2.20
CA LEU A 152 -11.96 0.73 0.84
C LEU A 152 -13.06 1.79 0.82
N ASN A 153 -14.15 1.56 1.55
CA ASN A 153 -15.28 2.49 1.58
C ASN A 153 -14.86 3.90 2.06
N GLU A 154 -14.03 3.98 3.11
CA GLU A 154 -13.47 5.23 3.61
C GLU A 154 -12.65 5.95 2.54
N SER A 155 -11.66 5.26 1.97
CA SER A 155 -10.75 5.84 0.99
C SER A 155 -11.48 6.27 -0.28
N GLY A 156 -12.47 5.49 -0.72
CA GLY A 156 -13.28 5.79 -1.91
C GLY A 156 -14.12 7.04 -1.69
N THR A 157 -14.76 7.16 -0.53
CA THR A 157 -15.53 8.35 -0.14
C THR A 157 -14.64 9.60 -0.13
N VAL A 158 -13.47 9.52 0.51
CA VAL A 158 -12.51 10.63 0.55
C VAL A 158 -12.05 11.04 -0.85
N LEU A 159 -11.74 10.08 -1.72
CA LEU A 159 -11.34 10.37 -3.11
C LEU A 159 -12.44 11.09 -3.88
N LEU A 160 -13.68 10.62 -3.77
CA LEU A 160 -14.83 11.23 -4.44
C LEU A 160 -15.08 12.66 -3.96
N GLU A 161 -15.05 12.88 -2.64
CA GLU A 161 -15.38 14.18 -2.05
C GLU A 161 -14.28 15.24 -2.24
N LYS A 162 -13.00 14.84 -2.18
CA LYS A 162 -11.88 15.78 -2.06
C LYS A 162 -10.91 15.77 -3.23
N PHE A 163 -10.87 14.68 -3.98
CA PHE A 163 -9.87 14.44 -5.02
C PHE A 163 -10.48 14.11 -6.39
N GLY A 164 -11.78 14.39 -6.58
CA GLY A 164 -12.46 14.21 -7.86
C GLY A 164 -12.55 12.73 -8.30
N GLY A 165 -12.44 11.79 -7.36
CA GLY A 165 -12.53 10.36 -7.60
C GLY A 165 -11.23 9.66 -8.00
N SER A 166 -10.09 10.35 -8.04
CA SER A 166 -8.78 9.75 -8.38
C SER A 166 -7.67 10.24 -7.44
N PHE A 167 -6.79 9.32 -7.03
CA PHE A 167 -5.62 9.64 -6.21
C PHE A 167 -4.58 10.43 -7.01
N HIS A 168 -4.61 10.36 -8.34
CA HIS A 168 -3.78 11.20 -9.20
C HIS A 168 -3.96 12.70 -8.94
N THR A 169 -5.18 13.14 -8.59
CA THR A 169 -5.44 14.52 -8.15
C THR A 169 -4.66 14.86 -6.88
N CYS A 170 -4.63 13.95 -5.89
CA CYS A 170 -3.85 14.11 -4.67
C CYS A 170 -2.35 14.24 -4.99
N VAL A 171 -1.82 13.39 -5.87
CA VAL A 171 -0.43 13.45 -6.34
C VAL A 171 -0.13 14.79 -7.03
N LYS A 172 -1.01 15.29 -7.91
CA LYS A 172 -0.85 16.61 -8.54
C LYS A 172 -0.83 17.74 -7.51
N MET A 173 -1.73 17.70 -6.53
CA MET A 173 -1.80 18.70 -5.45
C MET A 173 -0.53 18.74 -4.60
N SER A 174 0.24 17.64 -4.53
CA SER A 174 1.53 17.62 -3.85
C SER A 174 2.60 18.52 -4.50
N GLY A 175 2.42 18.93 -5.76
CA GLY A 175 3.37 19.82 -6.44
C GLY A 175 4.79 19.25 -6.52
N LYS A 176 4.92 17.93 -6.72
CA LYS A 176 6.20 17.19 -6.73
C LYS A 176 6.95 17.20 -5.39
N SER A 177 6.25 17.40 -4.28
CA SER A 177 6.82 17.33 -2.94
C SER A 177 6.31 16.09 -2.19
N ALA A 178 7.21 15.14 -1.91
CA ALA A 178 6.90 13.94 -1.13
C ALA A 178 6.36 14.28 0.27
N GLN A 179 6.93 15.28 0.93
CA GLN A 179 6.45 15.75 2.25
C GLN A 179 5.04 16.34 2.17
N LYS A 180 4.73 17.07 1.09
CA LYS A 180 3.37 17.60 0.90
C LYS A 180 2.38 16.46 0.60
N LEU A 181 2.78 15.47 -0.19
CA LEU A 181 1.96 14.28 -0.44
C LEU A 181 1.65 13.54 0.86
N LEU A 182 2.68 13.30 1.70
CA LEU A 182 2.49 12.66 3.01
C LEU A 182 1.48 13.42 3.88
N ARG A 183 1.59 14.76 3.97
CA ARG A 183 0.62 15.57 4.72
C ARG A 183 -0.80 15.44 4.16
N LEU A 184 -0.97 15.53 2.84
CA LEU A 184 -2.27 15.35 2.20
C LEU A 184 -2.87 13.98 2.51
N VAL A 185 -2.06 12.92 2.52
CA VAL A 185 -2.51 11.57 2.89
C VAL A 185 -2.97 11.53 4.35
N LEU A 186 -2.13 11.94 5.29
CA LEU A 186 -2.44 11.89 6.73
C LEU A 186 -3.65 12.78 7.11
N GLU A 187 -3.78 13.95 6.49
CA GLU A 187 -4.90 14.85 6.74
C GLU A 187 -6.23 14.27 6.27
N ASN A 188 -6.24 13.50 5.18
CA ASN A 188 -7.48 13.13 4.49
C ASN A 188 -7.89 11.66 4.62
N PHE A 189 -6.96 10.74 4.82
CA PHE A 189 -7.23 9.30 4.89
C PHE A 189 -6.95 8.78 6.31
N PRO A 190 -7.98 8.65 7.16
CA PRO A 190 -7.82 8.21 8.56
C PRO A 190 -7.09 6.87 8.70
N SER A 191 -7.33 5.92 7.80
CA SER A 191 -6.66 4.62 7.74
C SER A 191 -5.13 4.67 7.62
N TYR A 192 -4.55 5.80 7.21
CA TYR A 192 -3.10 6.00 7.15
C TYR A 192 -2.50 6.63 8.42
N ARG A 193 -3.32 7.00 9.41
CA ARG A 193 -2.86 7.61 10.67
C ARG A 193 -2.41 6.53 11.64
N ASP A 194 -1.24 5.97 11.36
CA ASP A 194 -0.55 5.06 12.27
C ASP A 194 0.25 5.86 13.30
N GLU A 195 -0.46 6.32 14.34
CA GLU A 195 0.08 7.13 15.43
C GLU A 195 -0.17 6.46 16.78
N ALA A 196 0.80 6.56 17.68
CA ALA A 196 0.73 6.01 19.03
C ALA A 196 1.43 6.94 20.01
N VAL A 197 1.03 6.86 21.28
CA VAL A 197 1.77 7.48 22.39
C VAL A 197 2.93 6.56 22.75
N PHE A 198 4.13 7.11 22.80
CA PHE A 198 5.31 6.36 23.24
C PHE A 198 5.26 6.17 24.76
N GLU A 199 5.42 4.93 25.23
CA GLU A 199 5.41 4.53 26.64
C GLU A 199 6.79 4.03 27.10
#